data_AF-A0A9P0CL61-F1
#
_entry.id   AF-A0A9P0CL61-F1
#
_cell.length_a   1.000
_cell.length_b   1.000
_cell.length_c   1.000
_cell.angle_alpha   90.00
_cell.angle_beta   90.00
_cell.angle_gamma   90.00
#
_symmetry.space_group_name_H-M   'P 1'
#
loop_
_entity.id
_entity.type
_entity.pdbx_description
1 polymer ?
#
loop_
_entity_poly.entity_id
_entity_poly.type
_entity_poly.pdbx_seq_one_letter_code
_entity_poly.pdbx_strand_id
1 'polypeptide(L)'
;MHSSKRGEKLNRYNADSKPSTFYSFVEKFVAPNWSNVLLAVLTGFCVKDYYFEITGKDIQHYAYASYLLTIANSLSGLLKYTNDDTYSDLRILLDYAQQVICLPMIVTDFLLKYNIAPFEIAIIPTILSLVTLFMFVILEYKRQDLTDLNMILSLAIYSICGMEYNLYACIASIFISIGYFGFKRSEGVCIRKAHQYNLLMTGFVFFSLLSMDTGISPDKMYAKQLRGW
;
A
#
# COMPACT_ATOMS: atom_id res chain seq x y z
N MET A 1 -53.40 -25.73 25.61
CA MET A 1 -52.60 -25.71 26.85
C MET A 1 -51.32 -26.53 26.64
N HIS A 2 -50.21 -25.84 26.39
CA HIS A 2 -48.80 -26.23 26.63
C HIS A 2 -47.96 -25.04 26.09
N SER A 3 -47.76 -24.00 26.91
CA SER A 3 -46.50 -23.73 27.63
C SER A 3 -45.31 -23.58 26.65
N SER A 4 -45.09 -22.42 26.00
CA SER A 4 -44.51 -21.18 26.56
C SER A 4 -43.41 -21.39 27.61
N LYS A 5 -42.24 -21.91 27.20
CA LYS A 5 -40.94 -21.77 27.91
C LYS A 5 -39.71 -21.91 26.98
N ARG A 6 -39.72 -21.24 25.81
CA ARG A 6 -38.52 -21.12 24.95
C ARG A 6 -38.13 -19.68 24.59
N GLY A 7 -38.83 -18.68 25.11
CA GLY A 7 -38.59 -17.27 24.79
C GLY A 7 -37.61 -16.52 25.71
N GLU A 8 -37.25 -17.07 26.87
CA GLU A 8 -36.58 -16.26 27.92
C GLU A 8 -35.08 -16.52 28.12
N LYS A 9 -34.46 -17.42 27.36
CA LYS A 9 -33.01 -17.73 27.54
C LYS A 9 -32.07 -17.21 26.46
N LEU A 10 -32.55 -16.54 25.41
CA LEU A 10 -31.69 -15.99 24.34
C LEU A 10 -31.51 -14.47 24.37
N ASN A 11 -32.16 -13.75 25.30
CA ASN A 11 -32.03 -12.29 25.44
C ASN A 11 -30.96 -11.84 26.46
N ARG A 12 -30.02 -12.70 26.85
CA ARG A 12 -28.95 -12.36 27.82
C ARG A 12 -27.53 -12.41 27.26
N TYR A 13 -27.35 -12.15 25.96
CA TYR A 13 -26.03 -11.95 25.36
C TYR A 13 -25.92 -10.70 24.47
N ASN A 14 -26.88 -9.77 24.54
CA ASN A 14 -26.67 -8.39 24.08
C ASN A 14 -26.32 -7.51 25.29
N ALA A 15 -25.19 -7.79 25.92
CA ALA A 15 -24.46 -6.74 26.61
C ALA A 15 -23.62 -6.03 25.53
N ASP A 16 -24.31 -5.19 24.74
CA ASP A 16 -23.67 -4.14 23.95
C ASP A 16 -22.91 -3.24 24.92
N SER A 17 -21.65 -3.59 25.18
CA SER A 17 -20.70 -2.68 25.78
C SER A 17 -20.51 -1.54 24.77
N LYS A 18 -21.33 -0.48 24.90
CA LYS A 18 -21.12 0.77 24.18
C LYS A 18 -19.64 1.14 24.35
N PRO A 19 -18.86 1.27 23.27
CA PRO A 19 -17.47 1.71 23.41
C PRO A 19 -17.48 3.02 24.17
N SER A 20 -16.61 3.14 25.17
CA SER A 20 -16.53 4.35 25.98
C SER A 20 -16.36 5.56 25.06
N THR A 21 -16.94 6.71 25.42
CA THR A 21 -16.93 7.95 24.62
C THR A 21 -15.50 8.32 24.19
N PHE A 22 -14.51 7.98 25.01
CA PHE A 22 -13.10 8.09 24.72
C PHE A 22 -12.62 7.15 23.60
N TYR A 23 -13.00 5.87 23.61
CA TYR A 23 -12.67 4.91 22.56
C TYR A 23 -13.23 5.37 21.20
N SER A 24 -14.48 5.84 21.18
CA SER A 24 -15.10 6.38 19.96
C SER A 24 -14.42 7.66 19.47
N PHE A 25 -13.94 8.52 20.38
CA PHE A 25 -13.20 9.72 20.03
C PHE A 25 -11.81 9.40 19.45
N VAL A 26 -11.07 8.49 20.09
CA VAL A 26 -9.75 8.05 19.62
C VAL A 26 -9.84 7.40 18.23
N GLU A 27 -10.83 6.53 18.02
CA GLU A 27 -11.05 5.85 16.74
C GLU A 27 -11.47 6.82 15.63
N LYS A 28 -12.28 7.84 15.95
CA LYS A 28 -12.79 8.80 14.94
C LYS A 28 -11.82 9.91 14.59
N PHE A 29 -10.99 10.37 15.53
CA PHE A 29 -10.18 11.59 15.36
C PHE A 29 -8.68 11.36 15.51
N VAL A 30 -8.25 10.54 16.47
CA VAL A 30 -6.82 10.39 16.79
C VAL A 30 -6.14 9.36 15.90
N ALA A 31 -6.73 8.16 15.77
CA ALA A 31 -6.17 7.08 14.96
C ALA A 31 -6.03 7.42 13.47
N PRO A 32 -7.00 8.08 12.80
CA PRO A 32 -6.86 8.45 11.38
C PRO A 32 -5.75 9.46 11.14
N ASN A 33 -5.55 10.40 12.07
CA ASN A 33 -4.51 11.41 11.94
C ASN A 33 -3.13 10.81 12.17
N TRP A 34 -3.01 9.96 13.18
CA TRP A 34 -1.74 9.28 13.46
C TRP A 34 -1.33 8.34 12.34
N SER A 35 -2.26 7.64 11.68
CA SER A 35 -1.90 6.83 10.51
C SER A 35 -1.35 7.67 9.35
N ASN A 36 -1.89 8.87 9.13
CA ASN A 36 -1.40 9.76 8.08
C ASN A 36 -0.06 10.40 8.44
N VAL A 37 0.10 10.87 9.69
CA VAL A 37 1.37 11.42 10.19
C VAL A 37 2.47 10.36 10.15
N LEU A 38 2.18 9.15 10.63
CA LEU A 38 3.13 8.05 10.62
C LEU A 38 3.55 7.68 9.19
N LEU A 39 2.58 7.53 8.28
CA LEU A 39 2.85 7.26 6.88
C LEU A 39 3.70 8.36 6.25
N ALA A 40 3.37 9.64 6.47
CA ALA A 40 4.11 10.78 5.94
C ALA A 40 5.57 10.80 6.43
N VAL A 41 5.77 10.68 7.74
CA VAL A 41 7.11 10.76 8.36
C VAL A 41 7.97 9.57 7.94
N LEU A 42 7.43 8.34 8.00
CA LEU A 42 8.20 7.16 7.64
C LEU A 42 8.49 7.10 6.14
N THR A 43 7.52 7.50 5.30
CA THR A 43 7.77 7.59 3.86
C THR A 43 8.76 8.70 3.54
N GLY A 44 8.73 9.83 4.25
CA GLY A 44 9.74 10.89 4.14
C GLY A 44 11.16 10.39 4.47
N PHE A 45 11.29 9.58 5.51
CA PHE A 45 12.54 8.87 5.82
C PHE A 45 12.96 7.93 4.68
N CYS A 46 12.02 7.12 4.15
CA CYS A 46 12.31 6.21 3.05
C CYS A 46 12.71 6.93 1.76
N VAL A 47 12.08 8.08 1.44
CA VAL A 47 12.45 8.92 0.30
C VAL A 47 13.87 9.43 0.45
N LYS A 48 14.22 9.95 1.64
CA LYS A 48 15.57 10.45 1.92
C LYS A 48 16.60 9.33 1.71
N ASP A 49 16.43 8.20 2.38
CA ASP A 49 17.40 7.11 2.32
C ASP A 49 17.46 6.49 0.91
N TYR A 50 16.32 6.34 0.23
CA TYR A 50 16.30 5.86 -1.15
C TYR A 50 17.07 6.80 -2.09
N TYR A 51 16.86 8.12 -1.96
CA TYR A 51 17.52 9.11 -2.80
C TYR A 51 19.03 9.21 -2.55
N PHE A 52 19.47 9.17 -1.29
CA PHE A 52 20.88 9.33 -0.97
C PHE A 52 21.68 8.03 -1.07
N GLU A 53 21.13 6.90 -0.58
CA GLU A 53 21.87 5.65 -0.42
C GLU A 53 21.62 4.64 -1.55
N ILE A 54 20.41 4.64 -2.16
CA ILE A 54 20.04 3.64 -3.18
C ILE A 54 20.23 4.16 -4.60
N THR A 55 19.77 5.38 -4.91
CA THR A 55 19.82 5.92 -6.27
C THR A 55 21.00 6.85 -6.54
N GLY A 56 21.77 7.20 -5.50
CA GLY A 56 22.92 8.10 -5.66
C GLY A 56 22.54 9.49 -6.19
N LYS A 57 21.39 10.01 -5.74
CA LYS A 57 20.80 11.31 -6.13
C LYS A 57 20.11 11.36 -7.50
N ASP A 58 19.80 10.21 -8.09
CA ASP A 58 18.92 10.15 -9.25
C ASP A 58 17.44 10.14 -8.84
N ILE A 59 16.64 10.97 -9.52
CA ILE A 59 15.19 11.13 -9.31
C ILE A 59 14.35 10.35 -10.33
N GLN A 60 14.96 9.77 -11.37
CA GLN A 60 14.25 9.11 -12.47
C GLN A 60 13.73 7.69 -12.13
N HIS A 61 13.82 7.30 -10.86
CA HIS A 61 13.40 5.99 -10.36
C HIS A 61 11.90 5.91 -10.10
N TYR A 62 11.25 4.82 -10.52
CA TYR A 62 9.81 4.65 -10.39
C TYR A 62 9.37 4.51 -8.92
N ALA A 63 10.16 3.83 -8.09
CA ALA A 63 9.91 3.70 -6.66
C ALA A 63 9.97 5.04 -5.93
N TYR A 64 10.83 5.96 -6.37
CA TYR A 64 10.86 7.32 -5.83
C TYR A 64 9.53 8.05 -6.06
N ALA A 65 8.95 7.95 -7.26
CA ALA A 65 7.63 8.51 -7.55
C ALA A 65 6.51 7.86 -6.70
N SER A 66 6.58 6.55 -6.47
CA SER A 66 5.66 5.82 -5.57
C SER A 66 5.70 6.34 -4.13
N TYR A 67 6.90 6.61 -3.60
CA TYR A 67 7.04 7.18 -2.27
C TYR A 67 6.53 8.62 -2.18
N LEU A 68 6.82 9.46 -3.19
CA LEU A 68 6.26 10.82 -3.25
C LEU A 68 4.72 10.81 -3.32
N LEU A 69 4.13 9.91 -4.10
CA LEU A 69 2.69 9.72 -4.19
C LEU A 69 2.08 9.35 -2.83
N THR A 70 2.76 8.47 -2.10
CA THR A 70 2.35 8.05 -0.76
C THR A 70 2.41 9.21 0.25
N ILE A 71 3.44 10.05 0.18
CA ILE A 71 3.52 11.30 0.97
C ILE A 71 2.36 12.22 0.59
N ALA A 72 2.12 12.47 -0.70
CA ALA A 72 1.03 13.33 -1.16
C ALA A 72 -0.34 12.85 -0.65
N ASN A 73 -0.62 11.55 -0.72
CA ASN A 73 -1.85 10.98 -0.18
C ASN A 73 -1.94 11.20 1.35
N SER A 74 -0.87 10.93 2.09
CA SER A 74 -0.85 11.11 3.55
C SER A 74 -1.12 12.57 3.97
N LEU A 75 -0.54 13.55 3.27
CA LEU A 75 -0.78 14.97 3.50
C LEU A 75 -2.20 15.37 3.12
N SER A 76 -2.73 14.87 1.98
CA SER A 76 -4.13 15.10 1.59
C SER A 76 -5.11 14.56 2.64
N GLY A 77 -4.76 13.46 3.30
CA GLY A 77 -5.54 12.88 4.40
C GLY A 77 -5.62 13.80 5.63
N LEU A 78 -4.59 14.63 5.87
CA LEU A 78 -4.59 15.65 6.92
C LEU A 78 -5.45 16.87 6.57
N LEU A 79 -5.69 17.13 5.28
CA LEU A 79 -6.58 18.20 4.82
C LEU A 79 -8.08 17.90 5.04
N LYS A 80 -8.42 16.75 5.63
CA LYS A 80 -9.81 16.46 6.04
C LYS A 80 -10.39 17.47 7.03
N TYR A 81 -9.56 18.26 7.72
CA TYR A 81 -10.02 19.27 8.68
C TYR A 81 -10.17 20.67 8.08
N THR A 82 -9.73 20.85 6.84
CA THR A 82 -10.08 22.03 6.04
C THR A 82 -11.40 21.78 5.33
N ASN A 83 -12.20 22.84 5.11
CA ASN A 83 -13.55 22.83 4.52
C ASN A 83 -13.82 21.57 3.69
N ASP A 84 -14.71 20.69 4.20
CA ASP A 84 -14.79 19.26 3.88
C ASP A 84 -14.89 18.91 2.38
N ASP A 85 -15.35 19.85 1.55
CA ASP A 85 -15.54 19.65 0.11
C ASP A 85 -14.35 20.06 -0.77
N THR A 86 -13.47 20.97 -0.32
CA THR A 86 -12.47 21.59 -1.23
C THR A 86 -11.43 20.60 -1.76
N TYR A 87 -11.10 19.57 -0.98
CA TYR A 87 -10.08 18.57 -1.33
C TYR A 87 -10.63 17.14 -1.42
N SER A 88 -11.95 16.97 -1.53
CA SER A 88 -12.56 15.64 -1.60
C SER A 88 -12.05 14.83 -2.79
N ASP A 89 -12.10 15.40 -3.99
CA ASP A 89 -11.71 14.72 -5.23
C ASP A 89 -10.21 14.41 -5.27
N LEU A 90 -9.38 15.34 -4.77
CA LEU A 90 -7.94 15.12 -4.67
C LEU A 90 -7.61 13.95 -3.74
N ARG A 91 -8.29 13.82 -2.60
CA ARG A 91 -8.12 12.68 -1.68
C ARG A 91 -8.55 11.36 -2.33
N ILE A 92 -9.67 11.36 -3.05
CA ILE A 92 -10.14 10.18 -3.78
C ILE A 92 -9.10 9.75 -4.82
N LEU A 93 -8.60 10.70 -5.60
CA LEU A 93 -7.61 10.46 -6.65
C LEU A 93 -6.31 9.92 -6.07
N LEU A 94 -5.77 10.55 -5.01
CA LEU A 94 -4.53 10.13 -4.37
C LEU A 94 -4.66 8.79 -3.65
N ASP A 95 -5.80 8.51 -3.00
CA ASP A 95 -6.07 7.22 -2.35
C ASP A 95 -6.10 6.08 -3.38
N TYR A 96 -6.76 6.32 -4.52
CA TYR A 96 -6.82 5.34 -5.60
C TYR A 96 -5.47 5.20 -6.33
N ALA A 97 -4.78 6.31 -6.60
CA ALA A 97 -3.45 6.28 -7.20
C ALA A 97 -2.47 5.52 -6.32
N GLN A 98 -2.45 5.76 -5.01
CA GLN A 98 -1.62 4.99 -4.07
C GLN A 98 -1.96 3.50 -4.13
N GLN A 99 -3.25 3.15 -4.22
CA GLN A 99 -3.71 1.77 -4.31
C GLN A 99 -3.22 1.05 -5.57
N VAL A 100 -3.28 1.70 -6.74
CA VAL A 100 -3.00 1.03 -8.02
C VAL A 100 -1.57 1.20 -8.51
N ILE A 101 -0.86 2.28 -8.18
CA ILE A 101 0.45 2.60 -8.77
C ILE A 101 1.61 2.21 -7.87
N CYS A 102 1.46 2.34 -6.54
CA CYS A 102 2.62 2.29 -5.66
C CYS A 102 3.39 0.97 -5.71
N LEU A 103 2.67 -0.15 -5.67
CA LEU A 103 3.27 -1.48 -5.78
C LEU A 103 3.89 -1.69 -7.17
N PRO A 104 3.19 -1.54 -8.31
CA PRO A 104 3.78 -1.75 -9.63
C PRO A 104 5.07 -0.95 -9.89
N MET A 105 5.12 0.31 -9.48
CA MET A 105 6.34 1.13 -9.61
C MET A 105 7.52 0.58 -8.80
N ILE A 106 7.25 0.11 -7.58
CA ILE A 106 8.25 -0.56 -6.74
C ILE A 106 8.68 -1.88 -7.37
N VAL A 107 7.75 -2.65 -7.95
CA VAL A 107 8.09 -3.90 -8.66
C VAL A 107 9.01 -3.63 -9.85
N THR A 108 8.70 -2.62 -10.67
CA THR A 108 9.54 -2.26 -11.83
C THR A 108 10.97 -1.96 -11.40
N ASP A 109 11.15 -1.09 -10.41
CA ASP A 109 12.50 -0.77 -9.92
C ASP A 109 13.19 -1.97 -9.28
N PHE A 110 12.44 -2.88 -8.64
CA PHE A 110 13.01 -4.08 -8.05
C PHE A 110 13.57 -5.00 -9.13
N LEU A 111 12.79 -5.24 -10.19
CA LEU A 111 13.22 -6.06 -11.33
C LEU A 111 14.46 -5.47 -12.01
N LEU A 112 14.49 -4.14 -12.19
CA LEU A 112 15.62 -3.44 -12.79
C LEU A 112 16.85 -3.48 -11.90
N LYS A 113 16.70 -3.19 -10.60
CA LYS A 113 17.82 -3.16 -9.65
C LYS A 113 18.50 -4.51 -9.50
N TYR A 114 17.73 -5.60 -9.51
CA TYR A 114 18.26 -6.96 -9.39
C TYR A 114 18.56 -7.63 -10.75
N ASN A 115 18.44 -6.90 -11.88
CA ASN A 115 18.66 -7.42 -13.24
C ASN A 115 17.85 -8.69 -13.56
N ILE A 116 16.62 -8.78 -13.06
CA ILE A 116 15.75 -9.97 -13.20
C ILE A 116 15.13 -10.02 -14.60
N ALA A 117 14.78 -8.86 -15.15
CA ALA A 117 14.14 -8.74 -16.44
C ALA A 117 14.69 -7.52 -17.22
N PRO A 118 14.70 -7.56 -18.56
CA PRO A 118 15.02 -6.39 -19.37
C PRO A 118 13.95 -5.31 -19.19
N PHE A 119 14.32 -4.06 -19.48
CA PHE A 119 13.50 -2.88 -19.20
C PHE A 119 12.08 -2.96 -19.78
N GLU A 120 11.95 -3.46 -21.01
CA GLU A 120 10.70 -3.59 -21.75
C GLU A 120 9.69 -4.49 -21.03
N ILE A 121 10.18 -5.49 -20.30
CA ILE A 121 9.35 -6.43 -19.53
C ILE A 121 9.12 -5.88 -18.12
N ALA A 122 10.17 -5.32 -17.49
CA ALA A 122 10.10 -4.81 -16.13
C ALA A 122 9.09 -3.67 -15.96
N ILE A 123 8.83 -2.88 -17.00
CA ILE A 123 7.91 -1.73 -16.96
C ILE A 123 6.43 -2.11 -17.16
N ILE A 124 6.12 -3.34 -17.61
CA ILE A 124 4.75 -3.79 -17.90
C ILE A 124 3.78 -3.55 -16.72
N PRO A 125 4.12 -3.91 -15.45
CA PRO A 125 3.25 -3.64 -14.32
C PRO A 125 2.93 -2.15 -14.16
N THR A 126 3.94 -1.30 -14.31
CA THR A 126 3.78 0.16 -14.21
C THR A 126 2.87 0.70 -15.32
N ILE A 127 3.04 0.26 -16.57
CA ILE A 127 2.16 0.68 -17.68
C ILE A 127 0.71 0.26 -17.44
N LEU A 128 0.47 -0.99 -17.03
CA LEU A 128 -0.88 -1.48 -16.71
C LEU A 128 -1.51 -0.68 -15.58
N SER A 129 -0.73 -0.31 -14.57
CA SER A 129 -1.19 0.53 -13.46
C SER A 129 -1.60 1.93 -13.89
N LEU A 130 -0.83 2.54 -14.79
CA LEU A 130 -1.14 3.86 -15.34
C LEU A 130 -2.43 3.80 -16.16
N VAL A 131 -2.60 2.78 -17.02
CA VAL A 131 -3.85 2.58 -17.76
C VAL A 131 -5.04 2.43 -16.81
N THR A 132 -4.85 1.70 -15.70
CA THR A 132 -5.88 1.52 -14.66
C THR A 132 -6.24 2.84 -13.98
N LEU A 133 -5.25 3.69 -13.69
CA LEU A 133 -5.49 5.02 -13.14
C LEU A 133 -6.18 5.95 -14.15
N PHE A 134 -5.72 5.98 -15.41
CA PHE A 134 -6.33 6.80 -16.45
C PHE A 134 -7.80 6.43 -16.69
N MET A 135 -8.12 5.13 -16.68
CA MET A 135 -9.50 4.68 -16.77
C MET A 135 -10.36 5.20 -15.61
N PHE A 136 -9.82 5.26 -14.39
CA PHE A 136 -10.51 5.85 -13.26
C PHE A 136 -10.73 7.36 -13.41
N VAL A 137 -9.72 8.09 -13.90
CA VAL A 137 -9.83 9.54 -14.14
C VAL A 137 -10.86 9.85 -15.23
N ILE A 138 -10.92 9.05 -16.30
CA ILE A 138 -11.81 9.31 -17.45
C ILE A 138 -13.24 8.83 -17.19
N LEU A 139 -13.41 7.66 -16.58
CA LEU A 139 -14.73 7.07 -16.37
C LEU A 139 -15.35 7.47 -15.02
N GLU A 140 -14.59 8.17 -14.18
CA GLU A 140 -14.96 8.61 -12.82
C GLU A 140 -15.45 7.47 -11.90
N TYR A 141 -15.15 6.21 -12.27
CA TYR A 141 -15.58 5.04 -11.53
C TYR A 141 -14.47 3.98 -11.47
N LYS A 142 -14.36 3.33 -10.31
CA LYS A 142 -13.39 2.28 -10.02
C LYS A 142 -13.75 0.98 -10.76
N ARG A 143 -12.99 0.65 -11.80
CA ARG A 143 -13.01 -0.68 -12.44
C ARG A 143 -12.26 -1.69 -11.56
N GLN A 144 -13.02 -2.37 -10.71
CA GLN A 144 -12.52 -3.37 -9.76
C GLN A 144 -11.69 -4.47 -10.45
N ASP A 145 -12.15 -5.00 -11.58
CA ASP A 145 -11.50 -6.13 -12.27
C ASP A 145 -10.07 -5.77 -12.72
N LEU A 146 -9.91 -4.56 -13.26
CA LEU A 146 -8.61 -4.08 -13.75
C LEU A 146 -7.66 -3.77 -12.57
N THR A 147 -8.23 -3.24 -11.48
CA THR A 147 -7.50 -3.01 -10.22
C THR A 147 -6.99 -4.34 -9.64
N ASP A 148 -7.87 -5.34 -9.55
CA ASP A 148 -7.55 -6.68 -9.04
C ASP A 148 -6.48 -7.34 -9.91
N LEU A 149 -6.59 -7.26 -11.24
CA LEU A 149 -5.59 -7.80 -12.16
C LEU A 149 -4.21 -7.18 -11.94
N ASN A 150 -4.12 -5.85 -11.90
CA ASN A 150 -2.87 -5.13 -11.70
C ASN A 150 -2.23 -5.46 -10.34
N MET A 151 -3.04 -5.51 -9.28
CA MET A 151 -2.57 -5.83 -7.93
C MET A 151 -2.11 -7.28 -7.80
N ILE A 152 -2.88 -8.24 -8.30
CA ILE A 152 -2.53 -9.66 -8.23
C ILE A 152 -1.26 -9.95 -9.03
N LEU A 153 -1.15 -9.38 -10.23
CA LEU A 153 0.04 -9.54 -11.07
C LEU A 153 1.29 -9.00 -10.36
N SER A 154 1.22 -7.76 -9.87
CA SER A 154 2.36 -7.12 -9.21
C SER A 154 2.74 -7.81 -7.91
N LEU A 155 1.75 -8.26 -7.13
CA LEU A 155 1.97 -9.05 -5.92
C LEU A 155 2.66 -10.37 -6.21
N ALA A 156 2.22 -11.09 -7.25
CA ALA A 156 2.82 -12.37 -7.63
C ALA A 156 4.28 -12.17 -8.04
N ILE A 157 4.57 -11.21 -8.91
CA ILE A 157 5.94 -10.91 -9.36
C ILE A 157 6.82 -10.52 -8.16
N TYR A 158 6.37 -9.56 -7.35
CA TYR A 158 7.17 -9.05 -6.24
C TYR A 158 7.44 -10.10 -5.17
N SER A 159 6.45 -10.95 -4.88
CA SER A 159 6.60 -12.04 -3.90
C SER A 159 7.52 -13.15 -4.41
N ILE A 160 7.35 -13.60 -5.66
CA ILE A 160 8.14 -14.69 -6.24
C ILE A 160 9.61 -14.26 -6.37
N CYS A 161 9.86 -13.09 -6.97
CA CYS A 161 11.21 -12.54 -7.07
C CYS A 161 11.78 -12.22 -5.69
N GLY A 162 10.96 -11.75 -4.75
CA GLY A 162 11.36 -11.52 -3.36
C GLY A 162 11.94 -12.77 -2.69
N MET A 163 11.33 -13.94 -2.89
CA MET A 163 11.83 -15.17 -2.26
C MET A 163 13.24 -15.55 -2.72
N GLU A 164 13.58 -15.20 -3.97
CA GLU A 164 14.87 -15.55 -4.56
C GLU A 164 15.97 -14.52 -4.24
N TYR A 165 15.61 -13.24 -4.20
CA TYR A 165 16.56 -12.12 -4.14
C TYR A 165 16.56 -11.38 -2.79
N ASN A 166 15.39 -11.11 -2.20
CA ASN A 166 15.31 -10.38 -0.92
C ASN A 166 13.97 -10.64 -0.18
N LEU A 167 14.06 -11.31 0.98
CA LEU A 167 12.89 -11.67 1.81
C LEU A 167 12.04 -10.47 2.25
N TYR A 168 12.62 -9.26 2.34
CA TYR A 168 11.85 -8.05 2.67
C TYR A 168 10.80 -7.71 1.61
N ALA A 169 11.04 -8.04 0.33
CA ALA A 169 10.02 -7.89 -0.71
C ALA A 169 8.81 -8.80 -0.45
N CYS A 170 9.02 -10.04 0.02
CA CYS A 170 7.92 -10.92 0.42
C CYS A 170 7.14 -10.36 1.61
N ILE A 171 7.84 -9.83 2.62
CA ILE A 171 7.20 -9.22 3.79
C ILE A 171 6.37 -8.00 3.35
N ALA A 172 6.93 -7.13 2.51
CA ALA A 172 6.22 -5.99 1.93
C ALA A 172 4.95 -6.44 1.18
N SER A 173 5.03 -7.50 0.36
CA SER A 173 3.89 -8.10 -0.33
C SER A 173 2.79 -8.56 0.62
N ILE A 174 3.12 -9.07 1.82
CA ILE A 174 2.12 -9.46 2.83
C ILE A 174 1.37 -8.22 3.33
N PHE A 175 2.08 -7.14 3.68
CA PHE A 175 1.47 -5.90 4.16
C PHE A 175 0.49 -5.30 3.15
N ILE A 176 0.92 -5.15 1.89
CA ILE A 176 0.07 -4.60 0.84
C ILE A 176 -1.08 -5.55 0.46
N SER A 177 -0.87 -6.87 0.51
CA SER A 177 -1.96 -7.86 0.30
C SER A 177 -3.05 -7.73 1.36
N ILE A 178 -2.67 -7.69 2.65
CA ILE A 178 -3.63 -7.51 3.74
C ILE A 178 -4.34 -6.16 3.58
N GLY A 179 -3.59 -5.10 3.24
CA GLY A 179 -4.13 -3.76 2.99
C GLY A 179 -5.18 -3.76 1.89
N TYR A 180 -4.83 -4.33 0.74
CA TYR A 180 -5.69 -4.37 -0.43
C TYR A 180 -6.89 -5.28 -0.23
N PHE A 181 -6.68 -6.58 0.00
CA PHE A 181 -7.75 -7.58 0.05
C PHE A 181 -8.61 -7.47 1.31
N GLY A 182 -8.01 -7.10 2.44
CA GLY A 182 -8.71 -6.98 3.72
C GLY A 182 -9.51 -5.69 3.89
N PHE A 183 -9.04 -4.58 3.30
CA PHE A 183 -9.62 -3.26 3.55
C PHE A 183 -10.09 -2.50 2.31
N LYS A 184 -9.39 -2.57 1.17
CA LYS A 184 -9.72 -1.74 -0.01
C LYS A 184 -10.52 -2.44 -1.10
N ARG A 185 -10.43 -3.77 -1.20
CA ARG A 185 -11.14 -4.56 -2.21
C ARG A 185 -12.63 -4.61 -1.95
N SER A 186 -13.05 -4.88 -0.72
CA SER A 186 -14.48 -5.01 -0.36
C SER A 186 -15.24 -3.68 -0.37
N GLU A 187 -14.54 -2.55 -0.42
CA GLU A 187 -15.13 -1.23 -0.36
C GLU A 187 -15.33 -0.70 -1.79
N GLY A 188 -16.59 -0.61 -2.21
CA GLY A 188 -16.99 -0.04 -3.50
C GLY A 188 -16.78 1.48 -3.62
N VAL A 189 -16.21 2.12 -2.59
CA VAL A 189 -15.95 3.57 -2.51
C VAL A 189 -14.53 3.79 -1.98
N CYS A 190 -13.77 4.69 -2.60
CA CYS A 190 -12.46 5.13 -2.11
C CYS A 190 -12.60 5.83 -0.73
N ILE A 191 -11.52 5.96 0.06
CA ILE A 191 -11.49 6.59 1.41
C ILE A 191 -12.01 5.72 2.59
N ARG A 192 -12.88 4.73 2.38
CA ARG A 192 -13.31 3.87 3.51
C ARG A 192 -12.15 3.01 4.04
N LYS A 193 -12.04 2.92 5.37
CA LYS A 193 -10.94 2.26 6.09
C LYS A 193 -9.53 2.75 5.68
N ALA A 194 -9.41 4.00 5.25
CA ALA A 194 -8.14 4.60 4.82
C ALA A 194 -7.07 4.57 5.92
N HIS A 195 -7.45 4.68 7.20
CA HIS A 195 -6.47 4.66 8.29
C HIS A 195 -5.83 3.28 8.49
N GLN A 196 -6.60 2.19 8.44
CA GLN A 196 -6.03 0.83 8.49
C GLN A 196 -5.15 0.56 7.27
N TYR A 197 -5.59 1.01 6.10
CA TYR A 197 -4.80 0.89 4.88
C TYR A 197 -3.49 1.67 4.97
N ASN A 198 -3.51 2.91 5.46
CA ASN A 198 -2.32 3.76 5.61
C ASN A 198 -1.32 3.18 6.63
N LEU A 199 -1.79 2.54 7.70
CA LEU A 199 -0.92 1.79 8.61
C LEU A 199 -0.24 0.60 7.93
N LEU A 200 -0.95 -0.17 7.11
CA LEU A 200 -0.34 -1.28 6.37
C LEU A 200 0.60 -0.78 5.27
N MET A 201 0.26 0.33 4.63
CA MET A 201 1.10 1.01 3.65
C MET A 201 2.39 1.54 4.28
N THR A 202 2.35 1.94 5.55
CA THR A 202 3.55 2.33 6.31
C THR A 202 4.53 1.14 6.40
N GLY A 203 4.01 -0.05 6.76
CA GLY A 203 4.81 -1.28 6.78
C GLY A 203 5.32 -1.65 5.39
N PHE A 204 4.46 -1.61 4.38
CA PHE A 204 4.82 -1.87 2.98
C PHE A 204 5.97 -0.97 2.50
N VAL A 205 5.87 0.35 2.69
CA VAL A 205 6.89 1.33 2.27
C VAL A 205 8.23 1.08 2.95
N PHE A 206 8.21 0.76 4.25
CA PHE A 206 9.43 0.47 5.00
C PHE A 206 10.12 -0.81 4.52
N PHE A 207 9.37 -1.91 4.38
CA PHE A 207 9.94 -3.16 3.90
C PHE A 207 10.29 -3.12 2.41
N SER A 208 9.60 -2.32 1.60
CA SER A 208 10.00 -2.10 0.21
C SER A 208 11.32 -1.36 0.11
N LEU A 209 11.58 -0.36 0.97
CA LEU A 209 12.89 0.27 1.07
C LEU A 209 13.97 -0.75 1.41
N LEU A 210 13.77 -1.55 2.46
CA LEU A 210 14.73 -2.59 2.87
C LEU A 210 14.94 -3.67 1.80
N SER A 211 13.93 -3.93 0.97
CA SER A 211 14.07 -4.84 -0.17
C SER A 211 15.00 -4.29 -1.26
N MET A 212 15.08 -2.97 -1.36
CA MET A 212 15.93 -2.25 -2.30
C MET A 212 17.29 -1.92 -1.70
N ASP A 213 17.43 -1.90 -0.37
CA ASP A 213 18.70 -1.64 0.28
C ASP A 213 19.64 -2.85 0.13
N THR A 214 20.74 -2.64 -0.59
CA THR A 214 21.74 -3.65 -0.92
C THR A 214 22.88 -3.69 0.09
N GLY A 215 22.61 -3.51 1.39
CA GLY A 215 23.59 -3.72 2.47
C GLY A 215 24.28 -5.11 2.48
N ILE A 216 23.95 -5.98 1.52
CA ILE A 216 24.67 -7.20 1.16
C ILE A 216 25.69 -6.84 0.07
N SER A 217 26.98 -6.85 0.43
CA SER A 217 28.11 -6.65 -0.50
C SER A 217 27.89 -7.35 -1.86
N PRO A 218 28.19 -6.69 -3.00
CA PRO A 218 28.16 -7.30 -4.33
C PRO A 218 28.90 -8.64 -4.41
N ASP A 219 29.86 -8.90 -3.52
CA ASP A 219 30.61 -10.16 -3.44
C ASP A 219 29.72 -11.39 -3.19
N LYS A 220 28.60 -11.25 -2.47
CA LYS A 220 27.67 -12.38 -2.25
C LYS A 220 26.76 -12.63 -3.46
N MET A 221 26.49 -11.60 -4.25
CA MET A 221 25.75 -11.71 -5.51
C MET A 221 26.61 -12.39 -6.59
N TYR A 222 27.86 -11.95 -6.74
CA TYR A 222 28.85 -12.59 -7.61
C TYR A 222 29.13 -14.04 -7.19
N ALA A 223 29.22 -14.34 -5.89
CA ALA A 223 29.40 -15.70 -5.40
C ALA A 223 28.21 -16.64 -5.69
N LYS A 224 27.00 -16.11 -5.90
CA LYS A 224 25.81 -16.91 -6.29
C LYS A 224 25.76 -17.10 -7.81
N GLN A 225 26.12 -16.09 -8.61
CA GLN A 225 26.28 -16.22 -10.06
C GLN A 225 27.42 -17.15 -10.48
N LEU A 226 28.54 -17.15 -9.75
CA LEU A 226 29.69 -18.04 -10.00
C LEU A 226 29.47 -19.48 -9.55
N ARG A 227 28.45 -19.77 -8.75
CA ARG A 227 28.06 -21.14 -8.34
C ARG A 227 26.91 -21.72 -9.18
N GLY A 228 26.42 -20.97 -10.16
CA GLY A 228 25.31 -21.34 -11.04
C GLY A 228 25.73 -21.74 -12.46
N TRP A 229 26.97 -22.23 -12.62
CA TRP A 229 27.47 -22.94 -13.80
C TRP A 229 28.20 -24.19 -13.35
#